data_AF-A0A5C6XNE1-F1
#
_entry.id   AF-A0A5C6XNE1-F1
#
_cell.length_a   1.000
_cell.length_b   1.000
_cell.length_c   1.000
_cell.angle_alpha   90.00
_cell.angle_beta   90.00
_cell.angle_gamma   90.00
#
_symmetry.space_group_name_H-M   'P 1'
#
loop_
_entity.id
_entity.type
_entity.pdbx_description
1 polymer ?
#
loop_
_entity_poly.entity_id
_entity_poly.type
_entity_poly.pdbx_seq_one_letter_code
_entity_poly.pdbx_strand_id
1 'polypeptide(L)'
;MKTQKQPWRKKTYEKATLELKLFVVDQIQNGQISTNFASKKYDVPRTTISYWIRKYSTLVQQNTGMGKNDEIKKLKERIEELEFVKDFQQDIIADMEIITGVDLSKKSLPKTLAKEIELKKKNRLKENGFISVLGLVNKPSTKDVKHKKSNK
;
A
#
# COMPACT_ATOMS: atom_id res chain seq x y z
N MET A 1 11.60 40.30 62.58
CA MET A 1 10.66 39.25 63.02
C MET A 1 10.61 38.15 61.97
N LYS A 2 10.89 36.90 62.33
CA LYS A 2 10.88 35.76 61.38
C LYS A 2 9.43 35.34 61.13
N THR A 3 8.94 35.45 59.90
CA THR A 3 7.61 34.98 59.49
C THR A 3 7.56 33.45 59.56
N GLN A 4 6.69 32.91 60.41
CA GLN A 4 6.44 31.46 60.48
C GLN A 4 5.70 31.01 59.22
N LYS A 5 6.28 30.08 58.46
CA LYS A 5 5.63 29.48 57.28
C LYS A 5 4.48 28.58 57.77
N GLN A 6 3.27 28.84 57.28
CA GLN A 6 2.10 28.01 57.58
C GLN A 6 2.34 26.55 57.12
N PRO A 7 1.90 25.54 57.90
CA PRO A 7 2.05 24.14 57.51
C PRO A 7 1.22 23.85 56.26
N TRP A 8 1.86 23.34 55.22
CA TRP A 8 1.21 22.92 53.99
C TRP A 8 0.22 21.79 54.30
N ARG A 9 -1.07 21.98 54.03
CA ARG A 9 -2.04 20.88 54.16
C ARG A 9 -1.74 19.83 53.08
N LYS A 10 -1.51 18.59 53.49
CA LYS A 10 -1.36 17.46 52.57
C LYS A 10 -2.68 17.23 51.86
N LYS A 11 -2.69 17.18 50.53
CA LYS A 11 -3.86 16.74 49.77
C LYS A 11 -4.21 15.31 50.20
N THR A 12 -5.46 15.06 50.52
CA THR A 12 -5.98 13.71 50.79
C THR A 12 -5.92 12.89 49.51
N TYR A 13 -5.43 11.66 49.60
CA TYR A 13 -5.27 10.78 48.44
C TYR A 13 -6.64 10.25 48.00
N GLU A 14 -7.11 10.68 46.83
CA GLU A 14 -8.30 10.15 46.20
C GLU A 14 -7.92 9.15 45.11
N LYS A 15 -8.43 7.92 45.22
CA LYS A 15 -8.17 6.87 44.24
C LYS A 15 -9.08 7.06 43.04
N ALA A 16 -8.49 7.29 41.87
CA ALA A 16 -9.23 7.26 40.61
C ALA A 16 -9.90 5.88 40.38
N THR A 17 -11.17 5.90 40.01
CA THR A 17 -11.97 4.72 39.61
C THR A 17 -11.40 4.05 38.36
N LEU A 18 -11.60 2.74 38.21
CA LEU A 18 -11.12 1.99 37.04
C LEU A 18 -11.71 2.52 35.72
N GLU A 19 -13.00 2.87 35.72
CA GLU A 19 -13.70 3.43 34.56
C GLU A 19 -13.03 4.71 34.04
N LEU A 20 -12.68 5.64 34.95
CA LEU A 20 -11.98 6.86 34.60
C LEU A 20 -10.61 6.56 33.96
N LYS A 21 -9.89 5.55 34.47
CA LYS A 21 -8.58 5.15 33.90
C LYS A 21 -8.73 4.66 32.47
N LEU A 22 -9.71 3.78 32.23
CA LEU A 22 -9.99 3.24 30.90
C LEU A 22 -10.44 4.35 29.94
N PHE A 23 -11.34 5.23 30.40
CA PHE A 23 -11.82 6.36 29.61
C PHE A 23 -10.68 7.30 29.21
N VAL A 24 -9.81 7.67 30.16
CA VAL A 24 -8.67 8.55 29.88
C VAL A 24 -7.69 7.91 28.89
N VAL A 25 -7.42 6.60 29.02
CA VAL A 25 -6.53 5.89 28.09
C VAL A 25 -7.13 5.87 26.67
N ASP A 26 -8.41 5.53 26.53
CA ASP A 26 -9.09 5.47 25.23
C ASP A 26 -9.06 6.83 24.50
N GLN A 27 -9.39 7.90 25.21
CA GLN A 27 -9.37 9.26 24.67
C GLN A 27 -7.98 9.69 24.17
N ILE A 28 -6.91 9.25 24.86
CA ILE A 28 -5.54 9.55 24.46
C ILE A 28 -5.11 8.73 23.24
N GLN A 29 -5.44 7.43 23.22
CA GLN A 29 -5.00 6.54 22.15
C GLN A 29 -5.75 6.78 20.85
N ASN A 30 -7.02 7.18 20.92
CA ASN A 30 -7.79 7.63 19.77
C ASN A 30 -7.40 9.05 19.29
N GLY A 31 -6.40 9.68 19.93
CA GLY A 31 -5.89 11.00 19.55
C GLY A 31 -6.84 12.18 19.85
N GLN A 32 -7.92 11.96 20.60
CA GLN A 32 -8.90 13.01 20.92
C GLN A 32 -8.33 14.03 21.90
N ILE A 33 -7.49 13.58 22.84
CA ILE A 33 -6.79 14.45 23.79
C ILE A 33 -5.31 14.09 23.89
N SER A 34 -4.45 15.10 24.07
CA SER A 34 -3.04 14.86 24.38
C SER A 34 -2.87 14.45 25.85
N THR A 35 -1.78 13.73 26.15
CA THR A 35 -1.39 13.38 27.53
C THR A 35 -1.23 14.63 28.42
N ASN A 36 -0.74 15.73 27.85
CA ASN A 36 -0.61 17.02 28.53
C ASN A 36 -1.97 17.63 28.88
N PHE A 37 -2.92 17.55 27.94
CA PHE A 37 -4.27 18.04 28.15
C PHE A 37 -5.03 17.19 29.17
N ALA A 38 -4.93 15.87 29.07
CA ALA A 38 -5.52 14.95 30.03
C ALA A 38 -5.01 15.19 31.47
N SER A 39 -3.70 15.45 31.61
CA SER A 39 -3.10 15.74 32.91
C SER A 39 -3.71 16.99 33.57
N LYS A 40 -3.92 18.05 32.79
CA LYS A 40 -4.57 19.28 33.26
C LYS A 40 -6.07 19.10 33.51
N LYS A 41 -6.76 18.35 32.65
CA LYS A 41 -8.22 18.16 32.71
C LYS A 41 -8.67 17.34 33.91
N TYR A 42 -7.92 16.28 34.25
CA TYR A 42 -8.29 15.35 35.31
C TYR A 42 -7.48 15.52 36.61
N ASP A 43 -6.61 16.55 36.70
CA ASP A 43 -5.64 16.76 37.79
C ASP A 43 -4.79 15.51 38.11
N VAL A 44 -4.42 14.76 37.06
CA VAL A 44 -3.62 13.53 37.18
C VAL A 44 -2.21 13.81 36.67
N PRO A 45 -1.15 13.45 37.42
CA PRO A 45 0.22 13.58 36.93
C PRO A 45 0.44 12.80 35.62
N ARG A 46 1.22 13.39 34.70
CA ARG A 46 1.57 12.75 33.41
C ARG A 46 2.17 11.37 33.59
N THR A 47 2.97 11.15 34.64
CA THR A 47 3.59 9.86 34.96
C THR A 47 2.54 8.80 35.30
N THR A 48 1.49 9.16 36.02
CA THR A 48 0.36 8.29 36.34
C THR A 48 -0.46 7.96 35.10
N ILE A 49 -0.68 8.93 34.21
CA ILE A 49 -1.32 8.69 32.90
C ILE A 49 -0.48 7.74 32.05
N SER A 50 0.84 7.94 31.96
CA SER A 50 1.75 7.02 31.25
C SER A 50 1.68 5.60 31.83
N TYR A 51 1.59 5.47 33.15
CA TYR A 51 1.39 4.17 33.81
C TYR A 51 0.03 3.55 33.42
N TRP A 52 -1.05 4.33 33.38
CA TRP A 52 -2.37 3.84 32.95
C TRP A 52 -2.35 3.39 31.50
N ILE A 53 -1.73 4.14 30.59
CA ILE A 53 -1.57 3.75 29.20
C ILE A 53 -0.82 2.41 29.13
N ARG A 54 0.31 2.26 29.83
CA ARG A 54 1.07 1.01 29.79
C ARG A 54 0.30 -0.19 30.36
N LYS A 55 -0.56 0.02 31.36
CA LYS A 55 -1.26 -1.05 32.09
C LYS A 55 -2.61 -1.42 31.48
N TYR A 56 -3.33 -0.45 30.92
CA TYR A 56 -4.71 -0.60 30.48
C TYR A 56 -4.89 -0.40 28.96
N SER A 57 -3.83 -0.10 28.22
CA SER A 57 -3.88 -0.11 26.76
C SER A 57 -4.12 -1.52 26.23
N THR A 58 -5.04 -1.64 25.28
CA THR A 58 -5.26 -2.88 24.52
C THR A 58 -4.08 -3.16 23.60
N LEU A 59 -3.78 -4.44 23.31
CA LEU A 59 -2.73 -4.84 22.36
C LEU A 59 -2.93 -4.20 20.97
N VAL A 60 -4.19 -4.12 20.51
CA VAL A 60 -4.56 -3.44 19.27
C VAL A 60 -4.22 -1.95 19.32
N GLN A 61 -4.44 -1.27 20.44
CA GLN A 61 -4.13 0.16 20.61
C GLN A 61 -2.62 0.41 20.71
N GLN A 62 -1.83 -0.54 21.23
CA GLN A 62 -0.36 -0.49 21.17
C GLN A 62 0.16 -0.67 19.74
N ASN A 63 -0.47 -1.58 18.98
CA ASN A 63 -0.14 -1.86 17.59
C ASN A 63 -0.66 -0.80 16.60
N THR A 64 -1.69 -0.03 16.99
CA THR A 64 -2.17 1.15 16.24
C THR A 64 -1.12 2.27 16.26
N GLY A 65 -0.17 2.22 17.22
CA GLY A 65 1.08 2.95 17.16
C GLY A 65 2.09 2.36 16.16
N MET A 66 1.63 1.73 15.07
CA MET A 66 2.50 1.49 13.92
C MET A 66 3.00 2.85 13.46
N GLY A 67 4.32 3.01 13.32
CA GLY A 67 4.86 4.31 12.95
C GLY A 67 4.23 4.74 11.63
N LYS A 68 3.94 6.04 11.46
CA LYS A 68 3.48 6.56 10.15
C LYS A 68 4.36 6.05 9.01
N ASN A 69 5.64 5.84 9.28
CA ASN A 69 6.62 5.26 8.35
C ASN A 69 6.33 3.81 7.95
N ASP A 70 5.86 2.98 8.87
CA ASP A 70 5.54 1.57 8.62
C ASP A 70 4.23 1.44 7.83
N GLU A 71 3.24 2.30 8.12
CA GLU A 71 2.03 2.41 7.30
C GLU A 71 2.37 2.89 5.88
N ILE A 72 3.23 3.91 5.77
CA ILE A 72 3.74 4.40 4.48
C ILE A 72 4.45 3.26 3.73
N LYS A 73 5.25 2.45 4.42
CA LYS A 73 5.96 1.32 3.81
C LYS A 73 4.96 0.29 3.25
N LYS A 74 3.98 -0.14 4.04
CA LYS A 74 2.93 -1.07 3.59
C LYS A 74 2.11 -0.53 2.42
N LEU A 75 1.75 0.76 2.47
CA LEU A 75 1.01 1.40 1.39
C LEU A 75 1.83 1.45 0.10
N LYS A 76 3.14 1.70 0.18
CA LYS A 76 4.05 1.67 -0.98
C LYS A 76 4.17 0.26 -1.57
N GLU A 77 4.41 -0.74 -0.73
CA GLU A 77 4.45 -2.15 -1.16
C GLU A 77 3.14 -2.55 -1.86
N ARG A 78 1.99 -2.14 -1.30
CA ARG A 78 0.70 -2.42 -1.92
C ARG A 78 0.49 -1.69 -3.25
N ILE A 79 0.98 -0.45 -3.39
CA ILE A 79 0.91 0.29 -4.66
C ILE A 79 1.76 -0.41 -5.72
N GLU A 80 2.97 -0.86 -5.38
CA GLU A 80 3.87 -1.58 -6.29
C GLU A 80 3.23 -2.90 -6.77
N GLU A 81 2.63 -3.68 -5.88
CA GLU A 81 1.89 -4.90 -6.24
C GLU A 81 0.73 -4.60 -7.22
N LEU A 82 -0.03 -3.53 -6.95
CA LEU A 82 -1.16 -3.14 -7.79
C LEU A 82 -0.72 -2.61 -9.15
N GLU A 83 0.40 -1.88 -9.21
CA GLU A 83 1.00 -1.41 -10.47
C GLU A 83 1.46 -2.58 -11.34
N PHE A 84 2.07 -3.60 -10.76
CA PHE A 84 2.44 -4.82 -11.48
C PHE A 84 1.22 -5.56 -12.06
N VAL A 85 0.19 -5.79 -11.24
CA VAL A 85 -1.05 -6.45 -11.70
C VAL A 85 -1.72 -5.64 -12.80
N LYS A 86 -1.76 -4.31 -12.67
CA LYS A 86 -2.30 -3.41 -13.69
C LYS A 86 -1.54 -3.56 -15.01
N ASP A 87 -0.21 -3.54 -14.98
CA ASP A 87 0.62 -3.65 -16.17
C ASP A 87 0.40 -5.00 -16.90
N PHE A 88 0.37 -6.08 -16.13
CA PHE A 88 0.07 -7.42 -16.64
C PHE A 88 -1.33 -7.53 -17.25
N GLN A 89 -2.35 -6.93 -16.62
CA GLN A 89 -3.70 -6.89 -17.17
C GLN A 89 -3.77 -6.09 -18.47
N GLN A 90 -3.07 -4.95 -18.57
CA GLN A 90 -3.04 -4.15 -19.79
C GLN A 90 -2.40 -4.92 -20.96
N ASP A 91 -1.37 -5.72 -20.68
CA ASP A 91 -0.73 -6.59 -21.67
C ASP A 91 -1.69 -7.64 -22.22
N ILE A 92 -2.40 -8.34 -21.33
CA ILE A 92 -3.42 -9.32 -21.73
C ILE A 92 -4.53 -8.66 -22.55
N ILE A 93 -5.00 -7.47 -22.15
CA ILE A 93 -6.03 -6.74 -22.88
C ILE A 93 -5.52 -6.37 -24.27
N ALA A 94 -4.30 -5.84 -24.39
CA ALA A 94 -3.74 -5.48 -25.68
C ALA A 94 -3.67 -6.70 -26.64
N ASP A 95 -3.20 -7.85 -26.14
CA ASP A 95 -3.15 -9.09 -26.92
C ASP A 95 -4.56 -9.56 -27.33
N MET A 96 -5.50 -9.55 -26.39
CA MET A 96 -6.91 -9.92 -26.65
C MET A 96 -7.55 -9.02 -27.70
N GLU A 97 -7.31 -7.71 -27.67
CA GLU A 97 -7.83 -6.77 -28.67
C GLU A 97 -7.15 -6.93 -30.04
N ILE A 98 -5.91 -7.41 -30.09
CA ILE A 98 -5.24 -7.75 -31.35
C ILE A 98 -5.88 -9.01 -31.95
N ILE A 99 -6.11 -10.05 -31.13
CA ILE A 99 -6.69 -11.33 -31.56
C ILE A 99 -8.14 -11.16 -32.04
N THR A 100 -8.95 -10.45 -31.25
CA THR A 100 -10.39 -10.29 -31.53
C THR A 100 -10.69 -9.16 -32.50
N GLY A 101 -9.76 -8.20 -32.66
CA GLY A 101 -9.94 -7.01 -33.50
C GLY A 101 -10.94 -5.99 -32.94
N VAL A 102 -11.42 -6.17 -31.69
CA VAL A 102 -12.40 -5.28 -31.05
C VAL A 102 -11.71 -4.42 -30.00
N ASP A 103 -11.78 -3.10 -30.16
CA ASP A 103 -11.27 -2.13 -29.17
C ASP A 103 -12.30 -1.94 -28.03
N LEU A 104 -12.23 -2.79 -27.01
CA LEU A 104 -13.12 -2.73 -25.84
C LEU A 104 -12.65 -1.67 -24.83
N SER A 105 -11.35 -1.51 -24.67
CA SER A 105 -10.71 -0.60 -23.72
C SER A 105 -11.19 0.85 -23.87
N LYS A 106 -11.33 1.34 -25.11
CA LYS A 106 -11.82 2.69 -25.41
C LYS A 106 -13.25 2.95 -24.94
N LYS A 107 -14.08 1.90 -24.84
CA LYS A 107 -15.51 2.01 -24.49
C LYS A 107 -15.75 1.81 -23.00
N SER A 108 -14.96 0.95 -22.35
CA SER A 108 -15.19 0.54 -20.96
C SER A 108 -14.27 1.22 -19.94
N LEU A 109 -13.11 1.71 -20.35
CA LEU A 109 -12.09 2.23 -19.42
C LEU A 109 -11.97 3.76 -19.49
N PRO A 110 -11.50 4.39 -18.38
CA PRO A 110 -11.11 5.80 -18.38
C PRO A 110 -10.13 6.15 -19.50
N LYS A 111 -10.24 7.38 -20.02
CA LYS A 111 -9.45 7.88 -21.17
C LYS A 111 -7.94 7.71 -21.00
N THR A 112 -7.42 7.77 -19.77
CA THR A 112 -5.99 7.58 -19.47
C THR A 112 -5.56 6.14 -19.70
N LEU A 113 -6.28 5.17 -19.11
CA LEU A 113 -5.99 3.74 -19.23
C LEU A 113 -6.19 3.23 -20.66
N ALA A 114 -7.23 3.70 -21.35
CA ALA A 114 -7.46 3.35 -22.75
C ALA A 114 -6.27 3.77 -23.65
N LYS A 115 -5.73 4.97 -23.45
CA LYS A 115 -4.55 5.45 -24.19
C LYS A 115 -3.28 4.64 -23.89
N GLU A 116 -3.09 4.23 -22.65
CA GLU A 116 -1.96 3.35 -22.25
C GLU A 116 -2.04 2.00 -22.97
N ILE A 117 -3.22 1.38 -23.01
CA ILE A 117 -3.47 0.10 -23.71
C ILE A 117 -3.27 0.24 -25.22
N GLU A 118 -3.78 1.32 -25.83
CA GLU A 118 -3.56 1.59 -27.26
C GLU A 118 -2.08 1.71 -27.61
N LEU A 119 -1.28 2.33 -26.73
CA LEU A 119 0.16 2.45 -26.92
C LEU A 119 0.85 1.09 -26.84
N LYS A 120 0.53 0.27 -25.83
CA LYS A 120 1.03 -1.12 -25.70
C LYS A 120 0.66 -1.95 -26.93
N LYS A 121 -0.59 -1.88 -27.39
CA LYS A 121 -1.07 -2.53 -28.61
C LYS A 121 -0.24 -2.16 -29.84
N LYS A 122 0.02 -0.86 -30.05
CA LYS A 122 0.86 -0.38 -31.16
C LYS A 122 2.29 -0.91 -31.09
N ASN A 123 2.88 -0.99 -29.90
CA ASN A 123 4.23 -1.51 -29.72
C ASN A 123 4.30 -3.01 -30.04
N ARG A 124 3.35 -3.81 -29.54
CA ARG A 124 3.27 -5.25 -29.84
C ARG A 124 3.08 -5.55 -31.32
N LEU A 125 2.27 -4.76 -32.03
CA LEU A 125 2.11 -4.88 -33.48
C LEU A 125 3.41 -4.60 -34.24
N LYS A 126 4.22 -3.63 -33.79
CA LYS A 126 5.54 -3.37 -34.36
C LYS A 126 6.47 -4.56 -34.13
N GLU A 127 6.56 -5.06 -32.90
CA GLU A 127 7.42 -6.19 -32.54
C GLU A 127 7.05 -7.48 -33.31
N ASN A 128 5.78 -7.82 -33.39
CA ASN A 128 5.31 -8.98 -34.17
C ASN A 128 5.60 -8.82 -35.68
N GLY A 129 5.50 -7.60 -36.20
CA GLY A 129 5.91 -7.27 -37.56
C GLY A 129 7.41 -7.55 -37.80
N PHE A 130 8.28 -7.13 -36.86
CA PHE A 130 9.72 -7.41 -36.93
C PHE A 130 10.04 -8.91 -36.86
N ILE A 131 9.36 -9.68 -36.00
CA ILE A 131 9.56 -11.13 -35.89
C ILE A 131 9.19 -11.84 -37.20
N SER A 132 8.12 -11.41 -37.88
CA SER A 132 7.73 -11.98 -39.18
C SER A 132 8.79 -11.73 -40.27
N VAL A 133 9.40 -10.55 -40.28
CA VAL A 133 10.46 -10.16 -41.24
C VAL A 133 11.77 -10.92 -40.95
N LEU A 134 12.17 -11.03 -39.68
CA LEU A 134 13.34 -11.82 -39.27
C LEU A 134 13.15 -13.33 -39.51
N GLY A 135 11.93 -13.86 -39.29
CA GLY A 135 11.59 -15.25 -39.58
C GLY A 135 11.63 -15.58 -41.07
N LEU A 136 11.28 -14.63 -41.95
CA LEU A 136 11.38 -14.76 -43.40
C LEU A 136 12.83 -14.87 -43.90
N VAL A 137 13.77 -14.20 -43.24
CA VAL A 137 15.21 -14.20 -43.61
C VAL A 137 15.89 -15.53 -43.28
N ASN A 138 15.37 -16.32 -42.33
CA ASN A 138 15.98 -17.58 -41.88
C ASN A 138 15.44 -18.84 -42.58
N LYS A 139 14.74 -18.73 -43.73
CA LYS A 139 14.24 -19.90 -44.46
C LYS A 139 15.40 -20.62 -45.19
N PRO A 140 15.78 -21.86 -44.83
CA PRO A 140 16.81 -22.58 -45.55
C PRO A 140 16.32 -22.87 -46.98
N SER A 141 17.04 -22.36 -47.96
CA SER A 141 16.81 -22.65 -49.39
C SER A 141 17.15 -24.11 -49.66
N THR A 142 16.15 -24.99 -49.66
CA THR A 142 16.32 -26.38 -50.10
C THR A 142 16.48 -26.38 -51.62
N LYS A 143 17.73 -26.39 -52.11
CA LYS A 143 18.03 -26.67 -53.51
C LYS A 143 17.71 -28.15 -53.77
N ASP A 144 16.72 -28.40 -54.62
CA ASP A 144 16.30 -29.74 -55.03
C ASP A 144 17.47 -30.54 -55.62
N VAL A 145 17.88 -31.61 -54.93
CA VAL A 145 18.86 -32.57 -55.45
C VAL A 145 18.14 -33.53 -56.39
N LYS A 146 18.30 -33.32 -57.70
CA LYS A 146 17.81 -34.25 -58.74
C LYS A 146 18.49 -35.62 -58.58
N HIS A 147 17.73 -36.64 -58.20
CA HIS A 147 18.17 -38.04 -58.22
C HIS A 147 18.38 -38.52 -59.67
N LYS A 148 19.63 -38.89 -59.99
CA LYS A 148 20.01 -39.56 -61.24
C LYS A 148 19.70 -41.06 -61.11
N LYS A 149 18.75 -41.57 -61.89
CA LYS A 149 18.47 -43.02 -61.99
C LYS A 149 19.68 -43.72 -62.64
N SER A 150 20.20 -44.76 -61.99
CA SER A 150 21.13 -45.71 -62.63
C SER A 150 20.32 -46.82 -63.33
N ASN A 151 20.60 -47.04 -64.61
CA ASN A 151 20.17 -48.25 -65.31
C ASN A 151 21.22 -49.34 -65.11
N LYS A 152 20.75 -50.56 -64.86
CA LYS A 152 21.51 -51.80 -64.98
C LYS A 152 21.08 -52.50 -66.28
#